data_AF-G4F1V3-F1
#
_entry.id   AF-G4F1V3-F1
#
_cell.length_a   1.000
_cell.length_b   1.000
_cell.length_c   1.000
_cell.angle_alpha   90.00
_cell.angle_beta   90.00
_cell.angle_gamma   90.00
#
_symmetry.space_group_name_H-M   'P 1'
#
loop_
_entity.id
_entity.type
_entity.pdbx_description
1 polymer ?
#
loop_
_entity_poly.entity_id
_entity_poly.type
_entity_poly.pdbx_seq_one_letter_code
_entity_poly.pdbx_strand_id
1 'polypeptide(L)'
;MAACLNFQGNAIPAETAVGILDSCDVIKNLSANEFRSENTIGKGNAWAALMYEDGLKFEYPPNPSPSQMKATVIEACKKFKSDFDTDSKWENLEKWPW
;
A
#
# COMPACT_ATOMS: atom_id res chain seq x y z
N MET A 1 1.72 -22.28 8.26
CA MET A 1 1.80 -20.86 8.63
C MET A 1 2.64 -20.19 7.57
N ALA A 2 2.14 -19.14 6.93
CA ALA A 2 2.92 -18.33 5.99
C ALA A 2 3.61 -17.20 6.76
N ALA A 3 4.63 -16.58 6.15
CA ALA A 3 5.18 -15.33 6.66
C ALA A 3 4.12 -14.22 6.54
N CYS A 4 3.98 -13.39 7.59
CA CYS A 4 3.03 -12.28 7.63
C CYS A 4 3.72 -11.00 8.13
N LEU A 5 3.48 -9.88 7.46
CA LEU A 5 3.92 -8.56 7.88
C LEU A 5 2.91 -7.97 8.85
N ASN A 6 3.36 -7.53 10.03
CA ASN A 6 2.56 -6.73 10.95
C ASN A 6 2.66 -5.24 10.58
N PHE A 7 1.63 -4.73 9.91
CA PHE A 7 1.53 -3.33 9.53
C PHE A 7 0.33 -2.67 10.21
N GLN A 8 0.59 -1.67 11.06
CA GLN A 8 -0.44 -0.91 11.80
C GLN A 8 -1.46 -1.79 12.56
N GLY A 9 -1.01 -2.94 13.09
CA GLY A 9 -1.86 -3.89 13.81
C GLY A 9 -2.64 -4.87 12.92
N ASN A 10 -2.44 -4.83 11.60
CA ASN A 10 -2.96 -5.83 10.67
C ASN A 10 -1.84 -6.80 10.25
N ALA A 11 -2.13 -8.09 10.29
CA ALA A 11 -1.25 -9.13 9.74
C ALA A 11 -1.55 -9.29 8.24
N ILE A 12 -0.57 -8.99 7.40
CA ILE A 12 -0.68 -9.02 5.94
C ILE A 12 0.18 -10.20 5.43
N PRO A 13 -0.40 -11.18 4.70
CA PRO A 13 0.38 -12.29 4.14
C PRO A 13 1.52 -11.81 3.25
N ALA A 14 2.66 -12.53 3.23
CA ALA A 14 3.84 -12.15 2.45
C ALA A 14 3.55 -11.88 0.97
N GLU A 15 2.76 -12.73 0.31
CA GLU A 15 2.36 -12.54 -1.10
C GLU A 15 1.59 -11.24 -1.31
N THR A 16 0.64 -10.94 -0.42
CA THR A 16 -0.11 -9.69 -0.42
C THR A 16 0.81 -8.49 -0.16
N ALA A 17 1.75 -8.61 0.78
CA ALA A 17 2.70 -7.55 1.09
C ALA A 17 3.63 -7.22 -0.09
N VAL A 18 4.08 -8.23 -0.84
CA VAL A 18 4.81 -8.03 -2.10
C VAL A 18 3.92 -7.33 -3.14
N GLY A 19 2.68 -7.77 -3.31
CA GLY A 19 1.73 -7.12 -4.22
C GLY A 19 1.46 -5.65 -3.90
N ILE A 20 1.42 -5.29 -2.60
CA ILE A 20 1.33 -3.88 -2.17
C ILE A 20 2.59 -3.11 -2.56
N LEU A 21 3.80 -3.67 -2.40
CA LEU A 21 5.05 -3.00 -2.82
C LEU A 21 5.07 -2.73 -4.32
N ASP A 22 4.70 -3.72 -5.14
CA ASP A 22 4.64 -3.57 -6.58
C ASP A 22 3.64 -2.47 -6.98
N SER A 23 2.48 -2.45 -6.33
CA SER A 23 1.44 -1.43 -6.53
C SER A 23 1.91 -0.02 -6.11
N CYS A 24 2.70 0.07 -5.04
CA CYS A 24 3.32 1.32 -4.60
C CYS A 24 4.29 1.89 -5.65
N ASP A 25 5.06 1.05 -6.33
CA ASP A 25 5.94 1.48 -7.43
C ASP A 25 5.14 1.93 -8.66
N VAL A 26 4.00 1.30 -8.97
CA VAL A 26 3.08 1.78 -10.01
C VAL A 26 2.55 3.17 -9.68
N ILE A 27 2.00 3.37 -8.47
CA ILE A 27 1.39 4.65 -8.06
C ILE A 27 2.38 5.80 -8.06
N LYS A 28 3.64 5.55 -7.67
CA LYS A 28 4.68 6.58 -7.68
C LYS A 28 4.82 7.23 -9.06
N ASN A 29 4.65 6.45 -10.12
CA ASN A 29 4.77 6.87 -11.51
C ASN A 29 3.47 7.47 -12.11
N LEU A 30 2.31 7.30 -11.47
CA LEU A 30 1.05 7.86 -11.96
C LEU A 30 0.99 9.39 -11.81
N SER A 31 0.30 10.09 -12.71
CA SER A 31 0.07 11.53 -12.53
C SER A 31 -0.96 11.79 -11.42
N ALA A 32 -0.89 12.95 -10.76
CA ALA A 32 -1.91 13.32 -9.76
C ALA A 32 -3.32 13.40 -10.36
N ASN A 33 -3.46 13.69 -11.66
CA ASN A 33 -4.77 13.73 -12.33
C ASN A 33 -5.46 12.37 -12.39
N GLU A 34 -4.71 11.26 -12.26
CA GLU A 34 -5.26 9.91 -12.17
C GLU A 34 -6.04 9.68 -10.86
N PHE A 35 -5.96 10.60 -9.89
CA PHE A 35 -6.71 10.55 -8.63
C PHE A 35 -7.99 11.41 -8.67
N ARG A 36 -8.38 11.98 -9.82
CA ARG A 36 -9.55 12.88 -9.93
C ARG A 36 -10.92 12.21 -9.93
N SER A 37 -11.01 10.94 -10.32
CA SER A 37 -12.27 10.24 -10.52
C SER A 37 -12.38 9.05 -9.59
N GLU A 38 -13.54 8.88 -8.96
CA GLU A 38 -13.85 7.64 -8.27
C GLU A 38 -13.83 6.48 -9.28
N ASN A 39 -12.99 5.48 -9.01
CA ASN A 39 -13.12 4.11 -9.48
C ASN A 39 -13.06 3.82 -10.99
N THR A 40 -12.36 4.62 -11.80
CA THR A 40 -11.97 4.12 -13.14
C THR A 40 -10.83 3.10 -12.99
N ILE A 41 -11.05 1.87 -13.45
CA ILE A 41 -10.04 0.79 -13.45
C ILE A 41 -8.74 1.29 -14.12
N GLY A 42 -7.59 1.02 -13.49
CA GLY A 42 -6.27 1.43 -13.98
C GLY A 42 -5.80 2.82 -13.55
N LYS A 43 -6.65 3.60 -12.86
CA LYS A 43 -6.30 4.93 -12.32
C LYS A 43 -5.81 4.86 -10.88
N GLY A 44 -5.18 5.94 -10.41
CA GLY A 44 -4.58 6.05 -9.08
C GLY A 44 -5.53 5.73 -7.92
N ASN A 45 -6.81 6.13 -8.04
CA ASN A 45 -7.82 5.81 -7.02
C ASN A 45 -8.15 4.31 -6.93
N ALA A 46 -8.20 3.60 -8.07
CA ALA A 46 -8.46 2.17 -8.07
C ALA A 46 -7.31 1.40 -7.42
N TRP A 47 -6.07 1.75 -7.74
CA TRP A 47 -4.89 1.18 -7.08
C TRP A 47 -4.87 1.49 -5.58
N ALA A 48 -5.19 2.72 -5.19
CA ALA A 48 -5.27 3.09 -3.77
C ALA A 48 -6.33 2.29 -3.02
N ALA A 49 -7.51 2.06 -3.62
CA ALA A 49 -8.57 1.24 -3.03
C ALA A 49 -8.15 -0.22 -2.86
N LEU A 50 -7.56 -0.84 -3.89
CA LEU A 50 -7.07 -2.23 -3.83
C LEU A 50 -6.04 -2.41 -2.71
N MET A 51 -5.00 -1.56 -2.67
CA MET A 51 -3.99 -1.64 -1.62
C MET A 51 -4.58 -1.39 -0.22
N TYR A 52 -5.58 -0.51 -0.11
CA TYR A 52 -6.27 -0.29 1.15
C TYR A 52 -7.00 -1.54 1.62
N GLU A 53 -7.69 -2.26 0.73
CA GLU A 53 -8.32 -3.55 1.02
C GLU A 53 -7.27 -4.61 1.42
N ASP A 54 -6.12 -4.64 0.74
CA ASP A 54 -5.01 -5.54 1.00
C ASP A 54 -4.24 -5.25 2.31
N GLY A 55 -4.50 -4.09 2.95
CA GLY A 55 -4.01 -3.78 4.29
C GLY A 55 -3.12 -2.53 4.40
N LEU A 56 -2.82 -1.83 3.30
CA LEU A 56 -2.14 -0.53 3.31
C LEU A 56 -3.12 0.56 3.77
N LYS A 57 -3.41 0.61 5.07
CA LYS A 57 -4.38 1.57 5.61
C LYS A 57 -3.80 3.00 5.62
N PHE A 58 -4.61 3.96 5.17
CA PHE A 58 -4.31 5.39 5.20
C PHE A 58 -5.60 6.20 5.28
N GLU A 59 -5.51 7.44 5.74
CA GLU A 59 -6.65 8.35 5.84
C GLU A 59 -6.39 9.60 5.00
N TYR A 60 -7.37 9.96 4.18
CA TYR A 60 -7.30 11.20 3.42
C TYR A 60 -7.74 12.40 4.28
N PRO A 61 -7.16 13.58 4.05
CA PRO A 61 -7.71 14.80 4.64
C PRO A 61 -9.11 15.10 4.06
N PRO A 62 -9.95 15.89 4.76
CA PRO A 62 -11.26 16.29 4.25
C PRO A 62 -11.16 17.00 2.89
N ASN A 63 -11.99 16.61 1.93
CA ASN A 63 -12.00 17.14 0.56
C ASN A 63 -10.62 17.19 -0.10
N PRO A 64 -9.91 16.04 -0.20
CA PRO A 64 -8.54 16.01 -0.67
C PRO A 64 -8.49 16.34 -2.17
N SER A 65 -7.56 17.22 -2.56
CA SER A 65 -7.20 17.37 -3.97
C SER A 65 -6.51 16.10 -4.49
N PRO A 66 -6.51 15.85 -5.81
CA PRO A 66 -5.85 14.67 -6.38
C PRO A 66 -4.35 14.58 -6.04
N SER A 67 -3.68 15.73 -5.91
CA SER A 67 -2.29 15.79 -5.45
C SER A 67 -2.14 15.37 -3.99
N GLN A 68 -3.07 15.76 -3.12
CA GLN A 68 -3.10 15.33 -1.72
C GLN A 68 -3.40 13.83 -1.61
N MET A 69 -4.34 13.30 -2.39
CA MET A 69 -4.61 11.86 -2.44
C MET A 69 -3.33 11.08 -2.81
N LYS A 70 -2.66 11.47 -3.91
CA LYS A 70 -1.40 10.83 -4.33
C LYS A 70 -0.33 10.94 -3.23
N ALA A 71 -0.18 12.11 -2.61
CA ALA A 71 0.80 12.32 -1.56
C ALA A 71 0.56 11.40 -0.35
N THR A 72 -0.68 11.33 0.14
CA THR A 72 -1.09 10.44 1.24
C THR A 72 -0.75 8.98 0.94
N VAL A 73 -1.07 8.50 -0.27
CA VAL A 73 -0.77 7.11 -0.65
C VAL A 73 0.74 6.87 -0.74
N ILE A 74 1.51 7.81 -1.28
CA ILE A 74 2.98 7.71 -1.32
C ILE A 74 3.57 7.67 0.09
N GLU A 75 3.05 8.47 1.02
CA GLU A 75 3.50 8.45 2.42
C GLU A 75 3.19 7.10 3.08
N ALA A 76 2.00 6.55 2.86
CA ALA A 76 1.64 5.22 3.32
C ALA A 76 2.58 4.14 2.74
N CYS A 77 2.85 4.19 1.43
CA CYS A 77 3.79 3.30 0.76
C CYS A 77 5.21 3.37 1.32
N LYS A 78 5.71 4.57 1.66
CA LYS A 78 7.03 4.72 2.29
C LYS A 78 7.08 4.04 3.65
N LYS A 79 6.05 4.25 4.47
CA LYS A 79 5.95 3.63 5.79
C LYS A 79 5.85 2.10 5.68
N PHE A 80 5.03 1.63 4.74
CA PHE A 80 4.88 0.20 4.46
C PHE A 80 6.19 -0.44 4.04
N LYS A 81 6.92 0.16 3.09
CA LYS A 81 8.25 -0.30 2.69
C LYS A 81 9.22 -0.35 3.88
N SER A 82 9.23 0.68 4.72
CA SER A 82 10.07 0.67 5.91
C SER A 82 9.75 -0.49 6.87
N ASP A 83 8.47 -0.80 7.09
CA ASP A 83 8.07 -1.93 7.92
C ASP A 83 8.35 -3.28 7.22
N PHE A 84 8.14 -3.36 5.90
CA PHE A 84 8.48 -4.52 5.07
C PHE A 84 9.98 -4.87 5.15
N ASP A 85 10.85 -3.87 5.08
CA ASP A 85 12.30 -4.05 5.16
C ASP A 85 12.80 -4.29 6.60
N THR A 86 11.90 -4.39 7.59
CA THR A 86 12.23 -4.59 9.01
C THR A 86 11.85 -5.99 9.48
N ASP A 87 12.83 -6.89 9.67
CA ASP A 87 12.61 -8.28 10.09
C ASP A 87 11.71 -8.45 11.32
N SER A 88 11.82 -7.55 12.31
CA SER A 88 11.01 -7.61 13.54
C SER A 88 9.52 -7.32 13.34
N LYS A 89 9.12 -6.85 12.14
CA LYS A 89 7.73 -6.68 11.73
C LYS A 89 7.15 -7.96 11.14
N TRP A 90 7.97 -8.97 10.86
CA TRP A 90 7.53 -10.21 10.26
C TRP A 90 7.28 -11.29 11.30
N GLU A 91 6.11 -11.90 11.22
CA GLU A 91 5.81 -13.16 11.89
C GLU A 91 6.11 -14.32 10.95
N ASN A 92 6.78 -15.34 11.48
CA ASN A 92 7.17 -16.53 10.73
C ASN A 92 7.99 -16.20 9.47
N LEU A 93 8.89 -15.21 9.53
CA LEU A 93 9.75 -14.79 8.41
C LEU A 93 10.52 -15.97 7.80
N GLU A 94 10.86 -16.98 8.59
CA GLU A 94 11.51 -18.22 8.14
C GLU A 94 10.67 -19.04 7.15
N LYS A 95 9.38 -18.72 6.99
CA LYS A 95 8.44 -19.35 6.06
C LYS A 95 8.17 -18.47 4.83
N TRP A 96 9.05 -17.50 4.57
CA TRP A 96 8.98 -16.69 3.36
C TRP A 96 9.10 -17.59 2.11
N PRO A 97 8.19 -17.48 1.14
CA PRO A 97 8.32 -18.18 -0.13
C PRO A 97 9.42 -17.48 -0.95
N TRP A 98 10.65 -18.01 -0.87
CA TRP A 98 11.82 -17.55 -1.64
C TRP A 98 11.58 -17.59 -3.16
#